data_AF-A0A2C9U4Q5-F1
#
_entry.id   AF-A0A2C9U4Q5-F1
#
_cell.length_a   1.000
_cell.length_b   1.000
_cell.length_c   1.000
_cell.angle_alpha   90.00
_cell.angle_beta   90.00
_cell.angle_gamma   90.00
#
_symmetry.space_group_name_H-M   'P 1'
#
loop_
_entity.id
_entity.type
_entity.pdbx_description
1 polymer ?
#
loop_
_entity_poly.entity_id
_entity_poly.type
_entity_poly.pdbx_seq_one_letter_code
_entity_poly.pdbx_strand_id
1 'polypeptide(L)'
;MIGRRMLEIQLRRIGAFAAEEKISSHPNFDDSFKILWANHGDDISIQYSGTPALKGDFVRCGQRTAQGILKDGWNALARYYFNNFSDGVKQDAIDLLHGHYIMSVSRDMTPPSQTGGLENIASFPLALSLVLTGFFFTLMSLRQVRYDLRHLIFSTIWAGLTVAIAAFVRANGRIFCNRPRLHKPGH
;
A
#
# COMPACT_ATOMS: atom_id res chain seq x y z
N MET A 1 0.00 16.99 -20.19
CA MET A 1 0.35 17.87 -21.34
C MET A 1 -0.86 18.21 -22.22
N ILE A 2 -1.73 17.25 -22.56
CA ILE A 2 -2.92 17.53 -23.39
C ILE A 2 -3.88 18.52 -22.70
N GLY A 3 -4.24 18.29 -21.43
CA GLY A 3 -5.16 19.18 -20.70
C GLY A 3 -4.66 20.63 -20.61
N ARG A 4 -3.36 20.84 -20.40
CA ARG A 4 -2.74 22.18 -20.39
C ARG A 4 -2.90 22.86 -21.74
N ARG A 5 -2.52 22.18 -22.83
CA ARG A 5 -2.59 22.73 -24.19
C ARG A 5 -4.04 23.04 -24.58
N MET A 6 -4.98 22.18 -24.20
CA MET A 6 -6.40 22.42 -24.46
C MET A 6 -6.91 23.66 -23.71
N LEU A 7 -6.55 23.81 -22.43
CA LEU A 7 -6.93 24.97 -21.63
C LEU A 7 -6.33 26.27 -22.20
N GLU A 8 -5.07 26.25 -22.63
CA GLU A 8 -4.43 27.40 -23.31
C GLU A 8 -5.19 27.82 -24.59
N ILE A 9 -5.61 26.85 -25.41
CA ILE A 9 -6.41 27.13 -26.61
C ILE A 9 -7.75 27.75 -26.24
N GLN A 10 -8.42 27.24 -25.20
CA GLN A 10 -9.70 27.77 -24.74
C GLN A 10 -9.57 29.20 -24.20
N LEU A 11 -8.56 29.48 -23.39
CA LEU A 11 -8.29 30.81 -22.84
C LEU A 11 -7.98 31.85 -23.93
N ARG A 12 -7.28 31.45 -24.99
CA ARG A 12 -7.06 32.31 -26.16
C ARG A 12 -8.34 32.58 -26.94
N ARG A 13 -9.19 31.57 -27.13
CA ARG A 13 -10.47 31.73 -27.84
C ARG A 13 -11.42 32.69 -27.16
N ILE A 14 -11.43 32.74 -25.83
CA ILE A 14 -12.27 33.66 -25.05
C ILE A 14 -11.62 35.05 -24.85
N GLY A 15 -10.45 35.29 -25.44
CA GLY A 15 -9.73 36.56 -25.34
C GLY A 15 -9.06 36.83 -24.00
N ALA A 16 -8.99 35.84 -23.10
CA ALA A 16 -8.30 35.98 -21.82
C ALA A 16 -6.77 35.94 -21.97
N PHE A 17 -6.26 35.18 -22.95
CA PHE A 17 -4.83 35.07 -23.27
C PHE A 17 -4.54 35.62 -24.68
N ALA A 18 -3.40 36.30 -24.84
CA ALA A 18 -2.86 36.70 -26.14
C ALA A 18 -2.34 35.48 -26.96
N ALA A 19 -2.07 35.68 -28.25
CA ALA A 19 -1.75 34.60 -29.20
C ALA A 19 -0.57 33.70 -28.76
N GLU A 20 0.43 34.25 -28.08
CA GLU A 20 1.61 33.52 -27.60
C GLU A 20 1.64 33.29 -26.08
N GLU A 21 0.62 33.77 -25.37
CA GLU A 21 0.56 33.68 -23.91
C GLU A 21 0.28 32.24 -23.46
N LYS A 22 0.99 31.80 -22.43
CA LYS A 22 0.97 30.42 -21.91
C LYS A 22 0.68 30.45 -20.42
N ILE A 23 0.22 29.32 -19.90
CA ILE A 23 -0.04 29.16 -18.46
C ILE A 23 1.26 29.35 -17.66
N SER A 24 2.40 28.91 -18.21
CA SER A 24 3.72 29.08 -17.59
C SER A 24 4.15 30.54 -17.44
N SER A 25 3.55 31.48 -18.19
CA SER A 25 3.84 32.90 -18.05
C SER A 25 3.20 33.52 -16.80
N HIS A 26 2.24 32.81 -16.18
CA HIS A 26 1.50 33.24 -15.00
C HIS A 26 1.78 32.32 -13.80
N PRO A 27 2.74 32.64 -12.92
CA PRO A 27 3.19 31.72 -11.87
C PRO A 27 2.07 31.21 -10.97
N ASN A 28 1.20 32.11 -10.48
CA ASN A 28 0.09 31.74 -9.59
C ASN A 28 -0.92 30.80 -10.27
N PHE A 29 -1.18 31.02 -11.57
CA PHE A 29 -2.10 30.18 -12.34
C PHE A 29 -1.47 28.83 -12.67
N ASP A 30 -0.19 28.82 -13.00
CA ASP A 30 0.60 27.62 -13.27
C ASP A 30 0.64 26.69 -12.06
N ASP A 31 0.89 27.24 -10.87
CA ASP A 31 0.93 26.50 -9.61
C ASP A 31 -0.46 25.98 -9.23
N SER A 32 -1.50 26.80 -9.38
CA SER A 32 -2.89 26.36 -9.15
C SER A 32 -3.28 25.20 -10.08
N PHE A 33 -2.87 25.28 -11.36
CA PHE A 33 -3.11 24.21 -12.33
C PHE A 33 -2.36 22.92 -11.96
N LYS A 34 -1.09 23.02 -11.55
CA LYS A 34 -0.29 21.87 -11.08
C LYS A 34 -0.92 21.21 -9.86
N ILE A 35 -1.36 22.00 -8.88
CA ILE A 35 -2.02 21.51 -7.66
C ILE A 35 -3.32 20.81 -7.99
N LEU A 36 -4.16 21.40 -8.86
CA LEU A 36 -5.42 20.80 -9.29
C LEU A 36 -5.21 19.40 -9.88
N TRP A 37 -4.27 19.27 -10.82
CA TRP A 37 -3.97 17.99 -11.45
C TRP A 37 -3.35 16.97 -10.49
N ALA A 38 -2.49 17.43 -9.57
CA ALA A 38 -1.93 16.57 -8.54
C ALA A 38 -3.01 16.03 -7.59
N ASN A 39 -3.94 16.88 -7.17
CA ASN A 39 -5.05 16.48 -6.30
C ASN A 39 -6.00 15.50 -7.01
N HIS A 40 -6.33 15.78 -8.28
CA HIS A 40 -7.13 14.87 -9.07
C HIS A 40 -6.49 13.48 -9.22
N GLY A 41 -5.17 13.43 -9.45
CA GLY A 41 -4.43 12.17 -9.48
C GLY A 41 -4.42 11.43 -8.12
N ASP A 42 -4.35 12.18 -7.01
CA ASP A 42 -4.46 11.62 -5.67
C ASP A 42 -5.86 11.00 -5.43
N ASP A 43 -6.93 11.68 -5.84
CA ASP A 43 -8.30 11.18 -5.67
C ASP A 43 -8.55 9.88 -6.44
N ILE A 44 -8.09 9.80 -7.69
CA ILE A 44 -8.16 8.56 -8.50
C ILE A 44 -7.38 7.43 -7.81
N SER A 45 -6.19 7.76 -7.31
CA SER A 45 -5.33 6.79 -6.61
C SER A 45 -5.99 6.27 -5.32
N ILE A 46 -6.67 7.13 -4.58
CA ILE A 46 -7.41 6.75 -3.35
C ILE A 46 -8.56 5.79 -3.70
N GLN A 47 -9.31 6.06 -4.76
CA GLN A 47 -10.41 5.19 -5.18
C GLN A 47 -9.92 3.77 -5.52
N TYR A 48 -8.81 3.67 -6.24
CA TYR A 48 -8.27 2.38 -6.66
C TYR A 48 -7.52 1.63 -5.54
N SER A 49 -6.69 2.34 -4.79
CA SER A 49 -5.69 1.72 -3.89
C SER A 49 -5.82 2.09 -2.41
N GLY A 50 -6.76 2.98 -2.07
CA GLY A 50 -6.95 3.50 -0.72
C GLY A 50 -5.88 4.52 -0.27
N THR A 51 -4.93 4.89 -1.13
CA THR A 51 -3.87 5.86 -0.81
C THR A 51 -3.70 6.92 -1.89
N PRO A 52 -3.25 8.14 -1.54
CA PRO A 52 -2.85 9.16 -2.51
C PRO A 52 -1.78 8.65 -3.50
N ALA A 53 -1.59 9.38 -4.60
CA ALA A 53 -0.61 9.00 -5.61
C ALA A 53 0.81 9.14 -5.06
N LEU A 54 1.66 8.21 -5.46
CA LEU A 54 3.09 8.29 -5.19
C LEU A 54 3.71 9.35 -6.10
N LYS A 55 4.77 10.01 -5.63
CA LYS A 55 5.51 11.05 -6.37
C LYS A 55 4.68 12.26 -6.77
N GLY A 56 3.58 12.56 -6.07
CA GLY A 56 2.77 13.77 -6.31
C GLY A 56 3.58 15.08 -6.22
N ASP A 57 4.64 15.10 -5.43
CA ASP A 57 5.58 16.22 -5.30
C ASP A 57 6.23 16.65 -6.61
N PHE A 58 6.47 15.70 -7.52
CA PHE A 58 7.03 16.02 -8.83
C PHE A 58 6.06 16.87 -9.66
N VAL A 59 4.76 16.61 -9.53
CA VAL A 59 3.71 17.37 -10.22
C VAL A 59 3.51 18.74 -9.56
N ARG A 60 3.56 18.80 -8.22
CA ARG A 60 3.31 20.02 -7.45
C ARG A 60 4.46 21.01 -7.48
N CYS A 61 5.68 20.54 -7.21
CA CYS A 61 6.85 21.39 -7.01
C CYS A 61 7.88 21.29 -8.16
N GLY A 62 7.70 20.34 -9.09
CA GLY A 62 8.68 20.08 -10.16
C GLY A 62 9.98 19.43 -9.69
N GLN A 63 10.16 19.23 -8.38
CA GLN A 63 11.34 18.64 -7.76
C GLN A 63 10.94 17.65 -6.66
N ARG A 64 11.89 16.79 -6.30
CA ARG A 64 11.68 15.77 -5.26
C ARG A 64 12.04 16.34 -3.88
N THR A 65 11.06 16.42 -2.98
CA THR A 65 11.32 16.85 -1.60
C THR A 65 11.61 15.65 -0.68
N ALA A 66 12.43 15.85 0.36
CA ALA A 66 12.72 14.81 1.34
C ALA A 66 11.45 14.37 2.11
N GLN A 67 10.58 15.33 2.45
CA GLN A 67 9.27 15.06 3.05
C GLN A 67 8.39 14.22 2.11
N GLY A 68 8.43 14.48 0.81
CA GLY A 68 7.75 13.69 -0.21
C GLY A 68 8.23 12.25 -0.30
N ILE A 69 9.53 12.01 -0.13
CA ILE A 69 10.09 10.66 -0.09
C ILE A 69 9.54 9.89 1.11
N LEU A 70 9.51 10.52 2.29
CA LEU A 70 8.95 9.90 3.49
C LEU A 70 7.45 9.62 3.35
N LYS A 71 6.69 10.59 2.83
CA LYS A 71 5.24 10.45 2.56
C LYS A 71 4.98 9.33 1.57
N ASP A 72 5.78 9.22 0.52
CA ASP A 72 5.67 8.13 -0.45
C ASP A 72 6.01 6.77 0.17
N GLY A 73 6.98 6.71 1.08
CA GLY A 73 7.27 5.50 1.85
C GLY A 73 6.06 5.05 2.67
N TRP A 74 5.43 5.97 3.39
CA TRP A 74 4.21 5.70 4.15
C TRP A 74 3.05 5.25 3.25
N ASN A 75 2.80 5.97 2.15
CA ASN A 75 1.77 5.62 1.18
C ASN A 75 2.02 4.24 0.55
N ALA A 76 3.27 3.89 0.27
CA ALA A 76 3.62 2.58 -0.27
C ALA A 76 3.35 1.45 0.75
N LEU A 77 3.69 1.67 2.02
CA LEU A 77 3.38 0.72 3.10
C LEU A 77 1.86 0.56 3.31
N ALA A 78 1.13 1.68 3.34
CA ALA A 78 -0.33 1.67 3.48
C ALA A 78 -0.99 0.97 2.27
N ARG A 79 -0.51 1.24 1.05
CA ARG A 79 -1.00 0.56 -0.16
C ARG A 79 -0.70 -0.94 -0.12
N TYR A 80 0.50 -1.34 0.31
CA TYR A 80 0.83 -2.76 0.51
C TYR A 80 -0.14 -3.41 1.51
N TYR A 81 -0.43 -2.73 2.62
CA TYR A 81 -1.37 -3.22 3.61
C TYR A 81 -2.80 -3.35 3.04
N PHE A 82 -3.35 -2.30 2.44
CA PHE A 82 -4.70 -2.34 1.89
C PHE A 82 -4.87 -3.41 0.82
N ASN A 83 -3.90 -3.51 -0.10
CA ASN A 83 -3.92 -4.49 -1.18
C ASN A 83 -3.84 -5.94 -0.68
N ASN A 84 -3.13 -6.21 0.42
CA ASN A 84 -2.97 -7.58 0.91
C ASN A 84 -4.00 -7.98 1.98
N PHE A 85 -4.50 -7.04 2.78
CA PHE A 85 -5.31 -7.37 3.96
C PHE A 85 -6.74 -6.84 3.92
N SER A 86 -7.03 -5.78 3.15
CA SER A 86 -8.37 -5.19 3.06
C SER A 86 -9.06 -5.47 1.74
N ASP A 87 -8.30 -5.76 0.68
CA ASP A 87 -8.80 -5.85 -0.68
C ASP A 87 -9.81 -6.98 -0.90
N GLY A 88 -9.56 -8.16 -0.31
CA GLY A 88 -10.48 -9.30 -0.43
C GLY A 88 -11.91 -9.00 0.03
N VAL A 89 -12.06 -8.27 1.15
CA VAL A 89 -13.38 -7.85 1.66
C VAL A 89 -14.01 -6.77 0.78
N LYS A 90 -13.22 -5.87 0.19
CA LYS A 90 -13.73 -4.88 -0.76
C LYS A 90 -14.26 -5.57 -2.02
N GLN A 91 -13.52 -6.55 -2.55
CA GLN A 91 -13.96 -7.32 -3.70
C GLN A 91 -15.23 -8.10 -3.39
N ASP A 92 -15.31 -8.74 -2.22
CA ASP A 92 -16.54 -9.43 -1.80
C ASP A 92 -17.74 -8.46 -1.72
N ALA A 93 -17.56 -7.24 -1.20
CA ALA A 93 -18.62 -6.24 -1.16
C ALA A 93 -19.05 -5.79 -2.58
N ILE A 94 -18.09 -5.62 -3.49
CA ILE A 94 -18.34 -5.27 -4.90
C ILE A 94 -19.10 -6.41 -5.60
N ASP A 95 -18.68 -7.65 -5.40
CA ASP A 95 -19.32 -8.83 -6.00
C ASP A 95 -20.77 -8.99 -5.50
N LEU A 96 -21.00 -8.71 -4.21
CA LEU A 96 -22.33 -8.73 -3.61
C LEU A 96 -23.24 -7.64 -4.19
N LEU A 97 -22.73 -6.42 -4.37
CA LEU A 97 -23.48 -5.30 -4.96
C LEU A 97 -23.81 -5.53 -6.44
N HIS A 98 -22.90 -6.13 -7.20
CA HIS A 98 -23.11 -6.43 -8.62
C HIS A 98 -23.98 -7.69 -8.85
N GLY A 99 -24.43 -8.36 -7.79
CA GLY A 99 -25.25 -9.56 -7.92
C GLY A 99 -24.46 -10.78 -8.40
N HIS A 100 -23.12 -10.76 -8.33
CA HIS A 100 -22.25 -11.94 -8.49
C HIS A 100 -22.30 -12.86 -7.25
N TYR A 101 -23.43 -12.89 -6.55
CA TYR A 101 -23.72 -13.86 -5.52
C TYR A 101 -24.07 -15.16 -6.21
N ILE A 102 -23.08 -16.06 -6.33
CA ILE A 102 -23.37 -17.46 -6.62
C ILE A 102 -24.32 -17.89 -5.51
N MET A 103 -25.56 -18.22 -5.88
CA MET A 103 -26.52 -18.88 -4.99
C MET A 103 -26.01 -20.30 -4.70
N SER A 104 -24.90 -20.41 -4.00
CA SER A 104 -24.61 -21.55 -3.14
C SER A 104 -24.94 -21.15 -1.71
N VAL A 105 -26.18 -20.67 -1.49
CA VAL A 105 -26.94 -21.20 -0.36
C VAL A 105 -27.23 -22.66 -0.72
N SER A 106 -26.17 -23.47 -0.84
CA SER A 106 -26.34 -24.90 -0.72
C SER A 106 -26.76 -25.08 0.72
N ARG A 107 -27.94 -25.66 0.89
CA ARG A 107 -28.55 -26.01 2.16
C ARG A 107 -27.76 -27.11 2.89
N ASP A 108 -26.51 -27.33 2.49
CA ASP A 108 -25.50 -28.12 3.17
C ASP A 108 -24.55 -27.16 3.87
N MET A 109 -24.95 -26.78 5.08
CA MET A 109 -24.03 -26.26 6.09
C MET A 109 -23.03 -27.39 6.43
N THR A 110 -22.09 -27.69 5.52
CA THR A 110 -20.84 -28.29 5.96
C THR A 110 -20.17 -27.23 6.83
N PRO A 111 -19.93 -27.51 8.12
CA PRO A 111 -19.23 -26.56 8.98
C PRO A 111 -17.94 -26.14 8.28
N PRO A 112 -17.49 -24.88 8.44
CA PRO A 112 -16.26 -24.41 7.80
C PRO A 112 -15.21 -25.46 8.10
N SER A 113 -14.62 -26.04 7.04
CA SER A 113 -13.55 -27.02 7.18
C SER A 113 -12.56 -26.46 8.19
N GLN A 114 -12.14 -27.28 9.14
CA GLN A 114 -11.26 -26.97 10.25
C GLN A 114 -9.83 -26.58 9.81
N THR A 115 -9.70 -25.72 8.80
CA THR A 115 -8.47 -25.01 8.42
C THR A 115 -8.20 -23.80 9.33
N GLY A 116 -9.10 -23.53 10.29
CA GLY A 116 -9.06 -22.40 11.21
C GLY A 116 -8.00 -22.47 12.32
N GLY A 117 -7.20 -23.54 12.41
CA GLY A 117 -6.14 -23.64 13.43
C GLY A 117 -4.98 -22.69 13.15
N LEU A 118 -4.44 -22.71 11.92
CA LEU A 118 -3.37 -21.82 11.50
C LEU A 118 -3.90 -20.45 11.09
N GLU A 119 -5.08 -20.36 10.45
CA GLU A 119 -5.65 -19.07 10.01
C GLU A 119 -6.08 -18.16 11.18
N ASN A 120 -6.54 -18.73 12.32
CA ASN A 120 -6.82 -17.93 13.52
C ASN A 120 -5.54 -17.46 14.25
N ILE A 121 -4.41 -18.14 14.03
CA ILE A 121 -3.11 -17.82 14.66
C ILE A 121 -2.26 -16.92 13.73
N ALA A 122 -2.40 -17.08 12.42
CA ALA A 122 -1.64 -16.41 11.37
C ALA A 122 -2.17 -14.99 11.11
N SER A 123 -2.06 -14.12 12.10
CA SER A 123 -2.25 -12.68 11.89
C SER A 123 -0.92 -12.04 11.49
N PHE A 124 -0.92 -11.32 10.36
CA PHE A 124 0.22 -10.49 9.94
C PHE A 124 0.78 -9.59 11.05
N PRO A 125 -0.03 -8.88 11.87
CA PRO A 125 0.51 -8.08 12.98
C PRO A 125 1.25 -8.91 14.03
N LEU A 126 0.80 -10.14 14.32
CA LEU A 126 1.51 -11.04 15.24
C LEU A 126 2.85 -11.48 14.65
N ALA A 127 2.86 -11.90 13.39
CA ALA A 127 4.09 -12.30 12.70
C ALA A 127 5.11 -11.14 12.65
N LEU A 128 4.65 -9.94 12.33
CA LEU A 128 5.45 -8.73 12.32
C LEU A 128 6.02 -8.41 13.72
N SER A 129 5.18 -8.49 14.76
CA SER A 129 5.61 -8.28 16.14
C SER A 129 6.71 -9.26 16.56
N LEU A 130 6.56 -10.54 16.25
CA LEU A 130 7.56 -11.56 16.58
C LEU A 130 8.91 -11.30 15.89
N VAL A 131 8.88 -10.92 14.61
CA VAL A 131 10.09 -10.56 13.85
C VAL A 131 10.77 -9.33 14.43
N LEU A 132 10.00 -8.29 14.79
CA LEU A 132 10.54 -7.06 15.41
C LEU A 132 11.14 -7.32 16.78
N THR A 133 10.47 -8.12 17.62
CA THR A 133 10.98 -8.53 18.93
C THR A 133 12.27 -9.33 18.79
N GLY A 134 12.31 -10.30 17.88
CA GLY A 134 13.52 -11.07 17.59
C GLY A 134 14.68 -10.19 17.12
N PHE A 135 14.42 -9.28 16.18
CA PHE A 135 15.41 -8.31 15.71
C PHE A 135 15.90 -7.38 16.83
N PHE A 136 15.01 -6.87 17.68
CA PHE A 136 15.38 -6.04 18.82
C PHE A 136 16.33 -6.78 19.77
N PHE A 137 16.01 -8.03 20.11
CA PHE A 137 16.87 -8.86 20.96
C PHE A 137 18.22 -9.17 20.31
N THR A 138 18.27 -9.41 18.99
CA THR A 138 19.57 -9.55 18.30
C THR A 138 20.42 -8.30 18.41
N LEU A 139 19.83 -7.12 18.21
CA LEU A 139 20.56 -5.86 18.25
C LEU A 139 21.07 -5.54 19.67
N MET A 140 20.24 -5.80 20.67
CA MET A 140 20.61 -5.64 22.09
C MET A 140 21.73 -6.62 22.47
N SER A 141 21.62 -7.88 22.06
CA SER A 141 22.63 -8.91 22.32
C SER A 141 23.96 -8.57 21.65
N LEU A 142 23.95 -8.15 20.37
CA LEU A 142 25.14 -7.70 19.64
C LEU A 142 25.86 -6.54 20.33
N ARG A 143 25.11 -5.60 20.92
CA ARG A 143 25.70 -4.50 21.69
C ARG A 143 26.41 -4.97 22.96
N GLN A 144 25.95 -6.05 23.58
CA GLN A 144 26.50 -6.60 24.82
C GLN A 144 27.69 -7.56 24.60
N VAL A 145 27.91 -8.03 23.36
CA VAL A 145 29.04 -8.90 22.98
C VAL A 145 30.40 -8.35 23.40
N ARG A 146 30.57 -7.03 23.43
CA ARG A 146 31.84 -6.39 23.82
C ARG A 146 32.22 -6.68 25.29
N TYR A 147 31.26 -7.08 26.11
CA TYR A 147 31.42 -7.32 27.54
C TYR A 147 31.43 -8.82 27.89
N ASP A 148 30.66 -9.65 27.17
CA ASP A 148 30.64 -11.11 27.36
C ASP A 148 30.31 -11.84 26.05
N LEU A 149 31.15 -12.82 25.70
CA LEU A 149 31.00 -13.65 24.50
C LEU A 149 29.75 -14.53 24.52
N ARG A 150 29.14 -14.79 25.69
CA ARG A 150 27.85 -15.52 25.79
C ARG A 150 26.74 -14.83 25.00
N HIS A 151 26.80 -13.50 24.87
CA HIS A 151 25.86 -12.73 24.06
C HIS A 151 26.00 -12.95 22.55
N LEU A 152 27.11 -13.55 22.07
CA LEU A 152 27.20 -13.99 20.68
C LEU A 152 26.27 -15.18 20.42
N ILE A 153 26.22 -16.14 21.35
CA ILE A 153 25.35 -17.32 21.23
C ILE A 153 23.88 -16.90 21.28
N PHE A 154 23.52 -16.00 22.20
CA PHE A 154 22.16 -15.45 22.23
C PHE A 154 21.82 -14.70 20.94
N SER A 155 22.77 -13.92 20.40
CA SER A 155 22.57 -13.21 19.13
C SER A 155 22.34 -14.16 17.96
N THR A 156 23.10 -15.25 17.84
CA THR A 156 22.92 -16.21 16.74
C THR A 156 21.60 -16.95 16.86
N ILE A 157 21.15 -17.29 18.07
CA ILE A 157 19.85 -17.91 18.32
C ILE A 157 18.70 -16.97 17.93
N TRP A 158 18.69 -15.73 18.43
CA TRP A 158 17.62 -14.77 18.10
C TRP A 158 17.61 -14.39 16.61
N ALA A 159 18.78 -14.32 15.98
CA ALA A 159 18.90 -14.06 14.54
C ALA A 159 18.36 -15.25 13.73
N GLY A 160 18.74 -16.48 14.11
CA GLY A 160 18.23 -17.70 13.49
C GLY A 160 16.71 -17.82 13.61
N LEU A 161 16.16 -17.56 14.80
CA LEU A 161 14.71 -17.56 15.02
C LEU A 161 13.99 -16.52 14.15
N THR A 162 14.53 -15.30 14.07
CA THR A 162 13.96 -14.22 13.26
C THR A 162 13.96 -14.59 11.77
N VAL A 163 15.06 -15.15 11.27
CA VAL A 163 15.18 -15.61 9.87
C VAL A 163 14.22 -16.76 9.59
N ALA A 164 14.09 -17.73 10.50
CA ALA A 164 13.18 -18.86 10.34
C ALA A 164 11.71 -18.40 10.27
N ILE A 165 11.30 -17.48 11.14
CA ILE A 165 9.94 -16.90 11.13
C ILE A 165 9.71 -16.14 9.81
N ALA A 166 10.67 -15.32 9.39
CA ALA A 166 10.56 -14.57 8.12
C ALA A 166 10.47 -15.50 6.90
N ALA A 167 11.26 -16.59 6.87
CA ALA A 167 11.21 -17.59 5.81
C ALA A 167 9.86 -18.33 5.80
N PHE A 168 9.32 -18.67 6.97
CA PHE A 168 8.01 -19.30 7.11
C PHE A 168 6.88 -18.38 6.61
N VAL A 169 6.89 -17.10 7.01
CA VAL A 169 5.92 -16.10 6.54
C VAL A 169 6.02 -15.91 5.04
N ARG A 170 7.24 -15.88 4.48
CA ARG A 170 7.46 -15.76 3.03
C ARG A 170 6.93 -16.97 2.27
N ALA A 171 7.19 -18.18 2.75
CA ALA A 171 6.70 -19.42 2.14
C ALA A 171 5.17 -19.53 2.19
N ASN A 172 4.56 -19.08 3.29
CA ASN A 172 3.13 -19.16 3.54
C ASN A 172 2.39 -17.83 3.35
N GLY A 173 2.98 -16.86 2.65
CA GLY A 173 2.46 -15.48 2.58
C GLY A 173 1.01 -15.39 2.11
N ARG A 174 0.58 -16.35 1.28
CA ARG A 174 -0.80 -16.47 0.79
C ARG A 174 -1.85 -16.69 1.88
N ILE A 175 -1.48 -17.30 3.00
CA ILE A 175 -2.37 -17.57 4.15
C ILE A 175 -2.59 -16.28 4.97
N PHE A 176 -1.60 -15.40 5.00
CA PHE A 176 -1.69 -14.14 5.74
C PHE A 176 -2.48 -13.06 4.99
N CYS A 177 -2.52 -13.13 3.66
CA CYS A 177 -3.28 -12.18 2.85
C CYS A 177 -4.77 -12.51 2.83
N ASN A 178 -5.59 -11.47 2.91
CA ASN A 178 -7.02 -11.56 2.72
C ASN A 178 -7.33 -11.89 1.25
N ARG A 179 -8.35 -12.72 1.02
CA ARG A 179 -8.78 -13.15 -0.32
C ARG A 179 -10.28 -13.03 -0.46
N PRO A 180 -10.79 -12.70 -1.66
CA PRO A 180 -12.22 -12.76 -1.93
C PRO A 180 -12.73 -14.18 -1.68
N ARG A 181 -13.85 -14.27 -0.96
CA ARG A 181 -14.48 -15.53 -0.56
C ARG A 181 -15.65 -15.87 -1.49
N LEU A 182 -16.30 -14.86 -2.07
CA LEU A 182 -17.52 -15.03 -2.87
C LEU A 182 -17.21 -15.47 -4.30
N HIS A 183 -16.24 -14.83 -4.95
CA HIS A 183 -15.80 -15.21 -6.28
C HIS A 183 -14.32 -15.61 -6.26
N LYS A 184 -14.05 -16.92 -6.37
CA LYS A 184 -12.68 -17.42 -6.50
C LYS A 184 -12.23 -17.17 -7.94
N PRO A 185 -11.16 -16.38 -8.18
CA PRO A 185 -10.62 -16.23 -9.53
C PRO A 185 -10.23 -17.62 -10.06
N GLY A 186 -10.62 -17.91 -11.31
CA GLY A 186 -10.15 -19.09 -12.03
C GLY A 186 -8.62 -19.08 -12.05
N HIS A 187 -8.04 -20.25 -11.77
CA HIS A 187 -6.60 -20.49 -11.59
C HIS A 187 -5.71 -19.86 -12.66
#